data_AF-A0AAV7F4F4-F1
#
_entry.id   AF-A0AAV7F4F4-F1
#
_cell.length_a   1.000
_cell.length_b   1.000
_cell.length_c   1.000
_cell.angle_alpha   90.00
_cell.angle_beta   90.00
_cell.angle_gamma   90.00
#
_symmetry.space_group_name_H-M   'P 1'
#
loop_
_entity.id
_entity.type
_entity.pdbx_description
1 polymer ?
#
loop_
_entity_poly.entity_id
_entity_poly.type
_entity_poly.pdbx_seq_one_letter_code
_entity_poly.pdbx_strand_id
1 'polypeptide(L)'
;MKTDVVDMLNDFYYGGIEYRSLGASLIALLPKKERVENIWDFRPISLISGPCKIVARILAGRLKTVLPDLISKEQNGFISSRQILDAAMFTHEVADHFAKAEQPRMILKLDMEKAFDRVDWDFLEVMMRQMGFGERWIGWIRS
;
A
#
# COMPACT_ATOMS: atom_id res chain seq x y z
N MET A 1 21.58 18.57 -11.05
CA MET A 1 20.40 17.65 -11.06
C MET A 1 20.76 16.20 -10.78
N LYS A 2 21.63 15.53 -11.55
CA LYS A 2 22.00 14.12 -11.24
C LYS A 2 22.74 13.99 -9.90
N THR A 3 23.69 14.87 -9.63
CA THR A 3 24.46 14.91 -8.38
C THR A 3 23.55 15.16 -7.18
N ASP A 4 22.72 16.20 -7.25
CA ASP A 4 21.79 16.57 -6.17
C ASP A 4 20.82 15.44 -5.76
N VAL A 5 20.34 14.64 -6.73
CA VAL A 5 19.49 13.47 -6.43
C VAL A 5 20.29 12.37 -5.76
N VAL A 6 21.53 12.13 -6.18
CA VAL A 6 22.41 11.13 -5.56
C VAL A 6 22.78 11.54 -4.14
N ASP A 7 23.11 12.81 -3.92
CA ASP A 7 23.42 13.35 -2.60
C ASP A 7 22.22 13.23 -1.67
N MET A 8 21.02 13.62 -2.13
CA MET A 8 19.77 13.43 -1.38
C MET A 8 19.51 11.95 -1.02
N LEU A 9 19.77 11.02 -1.94
CA LEU A 9 19.59 9.58 -1.66
C LEU A 9 20.62 9.05 -0.67
N ASN A 10 21.87 9.53 -0.74
CA ASN A 10 22.91 9.21 0.22
C ASN A 10 22.54 9.75 1.61
N ASP A 11 22.10 11.00 1.69
CA ASP A 11 21.66 11.62 2.94
C ASP A 11 20.49 10.85 3.56
N PHE A 12 19.49 10.46 2.76
CA PHE A 12 18.41 9.58 3.22
C PHE A 12 18.94 8.22 3.71
N TYR A 13 19.87 7.61 2.98
CA TYR A 13 20.40 6.30 3.33
C TYR A 13 21.23 6.29 4.62
N TYR A 14 22.05 7.32 4.83
CA TYR A 14 22.93 7.46 5.99
C TYR A 14 22.28 8.17 7.18
N GLY A 15 21.02 8.62 7.05
CA GLY A 15 20.27 9.27 8.12
C GLY A 15 20.55 10.77 8.28
N GLY A 16 21.12 11.41 7.27
CA GLY A 16 21.31 12.87 7.21
C GLY A 16 20.01 13.65 6.93
N ILE A 17 18.97 12.99 6.40
CA ILE A 17 17.66 13.58 6.11
C ILE A 17 16.56 12.59 6.54
N GLU A 18 15.64 13.04 7.40
CA GLU A 18 14.41 12.30 7.72
C GLU A 18 13.41 12.41 6.56
N TYR A 19 12.65 11.35 6.27
CA TYR A 19 11.65 11.37 5.18
C TYR A 19 10.59 12.47 5.39
N ARG A 20 10.19 12.75 6.63
CA ARG A 20 9.32 13.90 6.98
C ARG A 20 9.93 15.27 6.65
N SER A 21 11.24 15.43 6.79
CA SER A 21 11.92 16.71 6.49
C SER A 21 11.89 17.05 4.98
N LEU A 22 11.62 16.05 4.12
CA LEU A 22 11.44 16.22 2.67
C LEU A 22 10.00 16.60 2.27
N GLY A 23 9.04 16.59 3.20
CA GLY A 23 7.63 16.42 2.86
C GLY A 23 6.67 17.43 3.47
N ALA A 24 6.63 18.66 2.94
CA ALA A 24 5.37 19.40 2.95
C ALA A 24 4.41 18.72 1.95
N SER A 25 3.21 18.36 2.40
CA SER A 25 2.17 17.79 1.54
C SER A 25 1.05 18.78 1.29
N LEU A 26 0.70 18.99 0.01
CA LEU A 26 -0.50 19.73 -0.34
C LEU A 26 -1.69 18.77 -0.41
N ILE A 27 -2.76 19.04 0.34
CA ILE A 27 -4.01 18.26 0.23
C ILE A 27 -4.82 18.83 -0.93
N ALA A 28 -4.97 18.05 -2.01
CA ALA A 28 -5.89 18.35 -3.10
C ALA A 28 -7.20 17.58 -2.89
N LEU A 29 -8.34 18.26 -3.01
CA LEU A 29 -9.66 17.64 -2.91
C LEU A 29 -10.17 17.30 -4.32
N LEU A 30 -10.26 16.00 -4.64
CA LEU A 30 -10.82 15.55 -5.91
C LEU A 30 -12.30 15.16 -5.76
N PRO A 31 -13.21 15.64 -6.62
CA PRO A 31 -14.61 15.23 -6.56
C PRO A 31 -14.77 13.75 -6.93
N LYS A 32 -15.59 13.01 -6.17
CA LYS A 32 -15.94 11.60 -6.45
C LYS A 32 -17.06 11.45 -7.49
N LYS A 33 -17.88 12.48 -7.66
CA LYS A 33 -19.04 12.55 -8.57
C LYS A 33 -19.16 13.98 -9.12
N GLU A 34 -19.88 14.15 -10.23
CA GLU A 34 -20.01 15.45 -10.91
C GLU A 34 -20.64 16.53 -10.02
N ARG A 35 -21.74 16.19 -9.33
CA ARG A 35 -22.40 17.11 -8.41
C ARG A 35 -21.95 16.85 -6.98
N VAL A 36 -21.10 17.72 -6.45
CA VAL A 36 -20.65 17.70 -5.06
C VAL A 36 -21.68 18.44 -4.19
N GLU A 37 -22.17 17.78 -3.14
CA GLU A 37 -23.17 18.34 -2.22
C GLU A 37 -22.61 18.51 -0.80
N ASN A 38 -21.61 17.73 -0.41
CA ASN A 38 -20.98 17.82 0.89
C ASN A 38 -19.48 17.44 0.85
N ILE A 39 -18.77 17.64 1.97
CA ILE A 39 -17.33 17.38 2.06
C ILE A 39 -16.94 15.90 1.84
N TRP A 40 -17.85 14.96 2.11
CA TRP A 40 -17.62 13.53 1.93
C TRP A 40 -17.63 13.11 0.46
N ASP A 41 -18.14 13.96 -0.41
CA ASP A 41 -18.10 13.78 -1.86
C ASP A 41 -16.71 14.06 -2.45
N PHE A 42 -15.77 14.56 -1.64
CA PHE A 42 -14.37 14.68 -2.02
C PHE A 42 -13.54 13.48 -1.58
N ARG A 43 -12.51 13.17 -2.37
CA ARG A 43 -11.38 12.33 -2.00
C ARG A 43 -10.19 13.24 -1.76
N PRO A 44 -9.69 13.35 -0.52
CA PRO A 44 -8.44 14.05 -0.27
C PRO A 44 -7.28 13.24 -0.87
N ILE A 45 -6.36 13.92 -1.55
CA ILE A 45 -5.12 13.36 -2.05
C ILE A 45 -3.96 14.21 -1.54
N SER A 46 -3.03 13.56 -0.84
CA SER A 46 -1.79 14.19 -0.41
C SER A 46 -0.79 14.21 -1.56
N LEU A 47 -0.51 15.41 -2.08
CA LEU A 47 0.54 15.65 -3.05
C LEU A 47 1.86 15.88 -2.31
N ILE A 48 2.68 14.83 -2.27
CA ILE A 48 4.03 14.87 -1.69
C ILE A 48 5.06 15.39 -2.70
N SER A 49 6.20 15.85 -2.17
CA SER A 49 7.31 16.38 -2.97
C SER A 49 7.90 15.33 -3.93
N GLY A 50 8.49 15.80 -5.04
CA GLY A 50 9.19 14.95 -6.01
C GLY A 50 10.27 14.06 -5.36
N PRO A 51 11.17 14.63 -4.53
CA PRO A 51 12.11 13.88 -3.69
C PRO A 51 11.49 12.70 -2.94
N CYS A 52 10.40 12.93 -2.17
CA CYS A 52 9.71 11.87 -1.45
C CYS A 52 9.19 10.77 -2.38
N LYS A 53 8.63 11.14 -3.55
CA LYS A 53 8.16 10.15 -4.55
C LYS A 53 9.28 9.28 -5.09
N ILE A 54 10.48 9.84 -5.28
CA ILE A 54 11.65 9.08 -5.75
C ILE A 54 12.03 8.03 -4.71
N VAL A 55 12.20 8.44 -3.44
CA VAL A 55 12.53 7.53 -2.33
C VAL A 55 11.45 6.46 -2.18
N ALA A 56 10.17 6.84 -2.12
CA ALA A 56 9.05 5.91 -2.01
C ALA A 56 9.01 4.91 -3.17
N ARG A 57 9.31 5.35 -4.40
CA ARG A 57 9.36 4.46 -5.57
C ARG A 57 10.52 3.47 -5.49
N ILE A 58 11.69 3.89 -5.02
CA ILE A 58 12.83 3.00 -4.82
C ILE A 58 12.49 1.94 -3.77
N LEU A 59 11.94 2.34 -2.63
CA LEU A 59 11.52 1.41 -1.57
C LEU A 59 10.43 0.45 -2.07
N ALA A 60 9.37 0.95 -2.71
CA ALA A 60 8.32 0.09 -3.27
C ALA A 60 8.87 -0.90 -4.31
N GLY A 61 9.83 -0.48 -5.14
CA GLY A 61 10.50 -1.36 -6.10
C GLY A 61 11.28 -2.50 -5.43
N ARG A 62 11.97 -2.23 -4.31
CA ARG A 62 12.67 -3.25 -3.53
C ARG A 62 11.72 -4.16 -2.76
N LEU A 63 10.64 -3.61 -2.20
CA LEU A 63 9.62 -4.42 -1.51
C LEU A 63 8.96 -5.41 -2.47
N LYS A 64 8.68 -4.95 -3.69
CA LYS A 64 8.05 -5.76 -4.74
C LYS A 64 8.82 -7.06 -5.03
N THR A 65 10.15 -7.10 -4.90
CA THR A 65 10.94 -8.30 -5.23
C THR A 65 10.80 -9.40 -4.18
N VAL A 66 10.49 -9.04 -2.94
CA VAL A 66 10.34 -10.01 -1.83
C VAL A 66 8.88 -10.31 -1.51
N LEU A 67 7.96 -9.46 -1.95
CA LEU A 67 6.53 -9.56 -1.65
C LEU A 67 5.93 -10.94 -2.01
N PRO A 68 6.26 -11.59 -3.15
CA PRO A 68 5.71 -12.91 -3.49
C PRO A 68 6.03 -14.01 -2.47
N ASP A 69 7.13 -13.90 -1.74
CA ASP A 69 7.55 -14.87 -0.71
C ASP A 69 6.91 -14.57 0.66
N LEU A 70 6.38 -13.36 0.85
CA LEU A 70 5.80 -12.90 2.11
C LEU A 70 4.28 -13.01 2.17
N ILE A 71 3.60 -13.03 1.03
CA ILE A 71 2.13 -13.01 0.95
C ILE A 71 1.56 -14.29 0.36
N SER A 72 0.31 -14.59 0.72
CA SER A 72 -0.42 -15.72 0.16
C SER A 72 -0.60 -15.62 -1.36
N LYS A 73 -0.72 -16.76 -2.04
CA LYS A 73 -0.94 -16.81 -3.50
C LYS A 73 -2.30 -16.24 -3.90
N GLU A 74 -3.26 -16.29 -2.98
CA GLU A 74 -4.64 -15.84 -3.15
C GLU A 74 -4.79 -14.30 -3.06
N GLN A 75 -3.74 -13.58 -2.63
CA GLN A 75 -3.76 -12.12 -2.55
C GLN A 75 -3.57 -11.48 -3.93
N ASN A 76 -4.64 -11.13 -4.62
CA ASN A 76 -4.55 -10.65 -6.01
C ASN A 76 -4.30 -9.14 -6.14
N GLY A 77 -4.64 -8.34 -5.13
CA GLY A 77 -4.55 -6.88 -5.20
C GLY A 77 -3.12 -6.35 -5.11
N PHE A 78 -2.77 -5.39 -5.97
CA PHE A 78 -1.50 -4.65 -5.97
C PHE A 78 -0.22 -5.50 -6.17
N ILE A 79 -0.36 -6.74 -6.62
CA ILE A 79 0.77 -7.63 -6.93
C ILE A 79 0.98 -7.66 -8.43
N SER A 80 2.23 -7.48 -8.84
CA SER A 80 2.59 -7.65 -10.26
C SER A 80 2.28 -9.07 -10.70
N SER A 81 1.88 -9.22 -11.96
CA SER A 81 1.47 -10.50 -12.57
C SER A 81 0.27 -11.20 -11.93
N ARG A 82 -0.53 -10.53 -11.08
CA ARG A 82 -1.86 -11.01 -10.65
C ARG A 82 -2.94 -10.09 -11.21
N GLN A 83 -3.97 -10.65 -11.82
CA GLN A 83 -5.03 -9.89 -12.45
C GLN A 83 -6.28 -9.86 -11.59
N ILE A 84 -7.08 -8.79 -11.71
CA ILE A 84 -8.37 -8.70 -11.03
C ILE A 84 -9.33 -9.82 -11.47
N LEU A 85 -9.17 -10.31 -12.71
CA LEU A 85 -9.93 -11.42 -13.24
C LEU A 85 -9.66 -12.73 -12.49
N ASP A 86 -8.43 -12.96 -12.04
CA ASP A 86 -8.09 -14.16 -11.26
C ASP A 86 -8.90 -14.23 -9.97
N ALA A 87 -9.05 -13.10 -9.28
CA ALA A 87 -9.87 -13.00 -8.07
C ALA A 87 -11.37 -13.21 -8.36
N ALA A 88 -11.85 -12.67 -9.49
CA ALA A 88 -13.24 -12.83 -9.90
C ALA A 88 -13.57 -14.28 -10.27
N MET A 89 -12.69 -14.95 -11.02
CA MET A 89 -12.82 -16.36 -11.38
C MET A 89 -12.81 -17.24 -10.14
N PHE A 90 -11.83 -17.06 -9.25
CA PHE A 90 -11.78 -17.80 -7.98
C PHE A 90 -13.07 -17.66 -7.17
N THR A 91 -13.60 -16.44 -7.06
CA THR A 91 -14.87 -16.19 -6.35
C THR A 91 -16.05 -16.88 -7.03
N HIS A 92 -16.09 -16.87 -8.37
CA HIS A 92 -17.13 -17.53 -9.15
C HIS A 92 -17.09 -19.05 -8.98
N GLU A 93 -15.91 -19.66 -9.05
CA GLU A 93 -15.71 -21.10 -8.83
C GLU A 93 -16.14 -21.52 -7.42
N VAL A 94 -15.77 -20.75 -6.39
CA VAL A 94 -16.20 -20.98 -5.01
C VAL A 94 -17.73 -20.90 -4.89
N ALA A 95 -18.34 -19.89 -5.50
CA ALA A 95 -19.80 -19.72 -5.47
C ALA A 95 -20.54 -20.86 -6.18
N ASP A 96 -20.08 -21.28 -7.36
CA ASP A 96 -20.67 -22.40 -8.12
C ASP A 96 -20.50 -23.73 -7.37
N HIS A 97 -19.31 -23.98 -6.79
CA HIS A 97 -19.08 -25.14 -5.95
C HIS A 97 -19.99 -25.16 -4.72
N PHE A 98 -20.27 -24.00 -4.12
CA PHE A 98 -21.17 -23.89 -2.97
C PHE A 98 -22.62 -24.11 -3.37
N ALA A 99 -23.04 -23.63 -4.54
CA ALA A 99 -24.40 -23.81 -5.04
C ALA A 99 -24.74 -25.29 -5.33
N LYS A 100 -23.73 -26.09 -5.68
CA LYS A 100 -23.87 -27.54 -5.95
C LYS A 100 -23.78 -28.41 -4.69
N ALA A 101 -23.42 -27.85 -3.53
CA ALA A 101 -23.29 -28.61 -2.31
C ALA A 101 -24.65 -28.80 -1.62
N GLU A 102 -24.92 -29.99 -1.11
CA GLU A 102 -26.16 -30.30 -0.37
C GLU A 102 -26.16 -29.75 1.05
N GLN A 103 -24.98 -29.37 1.57
CA GLN A 103 -24.82 -28.84 2.92
C GLN A 103 -24.87 -27.30 2.93
N PRO A 104 -25.45 -26.67 3.96
CA PRO A 104 -25.45 -25.22 4.11
C PRO A 104 -24.02 -24.65 4.16
N ARG A 105 -23.77 -23.59 3.39
CA ARG A 105 -22.49 -22.87 3.36
C ARG A 105 -22.70 -21.35 3.39
N MET A 106 -21.66 -20.61 3.78
CA MET A 106 -21.68 -19.15 3.89
C MET A 106 -20.45 -18.54 3.22
N ILE A 107 -20.65 -17.44 2.49
CA ILE A 107 -19.57 -16.59 1.97
C ILE A 107 -19.54 -15.31 2.81
N LEU A 108 -18.38 -15.02 3.39
CA LEU A 108 -18.15 -13.80 4.17
C LEU A 108 -17.38 -12.79 3.33
N LYS A 109 -18.04 -11.66 3.01
CA LYS A 109 -17.39 -10.52 2.35
C LYS A 109 -16.99 -9.49 3.40
N LEU A 110 -15.69 -9.26 3.54
CA LEU A 110 -15.12 -8.26 4.45
C LEU A 110 -14.57 -7.09 3.64
N ASP A 111 -14.81 -5.88 4.11
CA ASP A 111 -14.26 -4.64 3.55
C ASP A 111 -13.71 -3.77 4.68
N MET A 112 -12.55 -3.14 4.45
CA MET A 112 -11.89 -2.30 5.46
C MET A 112 -12.21 -0.83 5.19
N GLU A 113 -12.98 -0.23 6.09
CA GLU A 113 -13.27 1.21 6.02
C GLU A 113 -11.97 2.02 6.20
N LYS A 114 -11.64 2.86 5.20
CA LYS A 114 -10.46 3.74 5.22
C LYS A 114 -9.15 2.99 5.50
N ALA A 115 -8.93 1.86 4.82
CA ALA A 115 -7.80 0.97 5.05
C ALA A 115 -6.42 1.66 5.13
N PHE A 116 -6.18 2.70 4.31
CA PHE A 116 -4.91 3.44 4.34
C PHE A 116 -4.81 4.44 5.50
N ASP A 117 -5.94 5.03 5.93
CA ASP A 117 -5.95 6.04 7.00
C ASP A 117 -5.95 5.40 8.39
N ARG A 118 -6.32 4.12 8.49
CA ARG A 118 -6.49 3.37 9.76
C ARG A 118 -5.39 2.34 10.03
N VAL A 119 -4.27 2.39 9.32
CA VAL A 119 -3.14 1.50 9.60
C VAL A 119 -2.55 1.82 10.97
N ASP A 120 -2.45 0.82 11.83
CA ASP A 120 -1.70 0.90 13.08
C ASP A 120 -0.20 0.73 12.78
N TRP A 121 0.58 1.79 13.04
CA TRP A 121 2.00 1.84 12.73
C TRP A 121 2.84 0.93 13.63
N ASP A 122 2.44 0.75 14.89
CA ASP A 122 3.15 -0.12 15.83
C ASP A 122 2.91 -1.58 15.47
N PHE A 123 1.68 -1.93 15.08
CA PHE A 123 1.38 -3.25 14.54
C PHE A 123 2.15 -3.54 13.24
N LEU A 124 2.21 -2.58 12.31
CA LEU A 124 2.95 -2.72 11.06
C LEU A 124 4.45 -2.96 11.32
N GLU A 125 5.03 -2.23 12.28
CA GLU A 125 6.42 -2.45 12.69
C GLU A 125 6.64 -3.87 13.22
N VAL A 126 5.79 -4.35 14.14
CA VAL A 126 5.88 -5.71 14.67
C VAL A 126 5.81 -6.74 13.55
N MET A 127 4.88 -6.57 12.60
CA MET A 127 4.74 -7.44 11.44
C MET A 127 6.00 -7.46 10.57
N MET A 128 6.59 -6.30 10.27
CA MET A 128 7.84 -6.21 9.50
C MET A 128 9.00 -6.93 10.22
N ARG A 129 9.10 -6.79 11.54
CA ARG A 129 10.11 -7.52 12.34
C ARG A 129 9.92 -9.04 12.23
N GLN A 130 8.67 -9.51 12.34
CA GLN A 130 8.34 -10.94 12.22
C GLN A 130 8.60 -11.50 10.81
N MET A 131 8.41 -10.68 9.77
CA MET A 131 8.75 -11.02 8.39
C MET A 131 10.26 -10.96 8.10
N GLY A 132 11.08 -10.56 9.07
CA GLY A 132 12.54 -10.52 8.94
C GLY A 132 13.11 -9.26 8.28
N PHE A 133 12.33 -8.18 8.18
CA PHE A 133 12.88 -6.90 7.71
C PHE A 133 13.86 -6.33 8.75
N GLY A 134 15.02 -5.86 8.28
CA GLY A 134 16.03 -5.27 9.16
C GLY A 134 15.64 -3.89 9.69
N GLU A 135 16.19 -3.51 10.85
CA GLU A 135 15.92 -2.25 11.55
C GLU A 135 15.99 -1.01 10.68
N ARG A 136 16.96 -0.94 9.77
CA ARG A 136 17.11 0.21 8.87
C ARG A 136 15.91 0.36 7.94
N TRP A 137 15.39 -0.75 7.40
CA TRP A 137 14.21 -0.71 6.55
C TRP A 137 12.99 -0.23 7.33
N ILE A 138 12.81 -0.78 8.53
CA ILE A 138 11.71 -0.40 9.44
C ILE A 138 11.81 1.09 9.78
N GLY A 139 13.01 1.57 10.10
CA GLY A 139 13.28 2.99 10.36
C GLY A 139 12.92 3.88 9.17
N TRP A 140 13.25 3.47 7.95
CA TRP A 140 12.85 4.20 6.73
C TRP A 140 11.34 4.25 6.53
N ILE A 141 10.60 3.17 6.82
CA ILE A 141 9.14 3.16 6.69
C ILE A 141 8.47 4.04 7.76
N ARG A 142 9.07 4.18 8.95
CA ARG A 142 8.54 5.00 10.06
C ARG A 142 8.89 6.49 9.97
N SER A 143 9.90 6.83 9.16
CA SER A 143 10.50 8.18 9.05
C SER A 143 9.62 9.25 8.39
#